data_AF-A0A2H0SIA6-F1
#
_entry.id   AF-A0A2H0SIA6-F1
#
_cell.length_a   1.000
_cell.length_b   1.000
_cell.length_c   1.000
_cell.angle_alpha   90.00
_cell.angle_beta   90.00
_cell.angle_gamma   90.00
#
_symmetry.space_group_name_H-M   'P 1'
#
loop_
_entity.id
_entity.type
_entity.pdbx_description
1 polymer ?
#
loop_
_entity_poly.entity_id
_entity_poly.type
_entity_poly.pdbx_seq_one_letter_code
_entity_poly.pdbx_strand_id
1 'polypeptide(L)'
;MQIIWKGQSCFQIITSRGKDSQVSLIIDPFNEECGLKVPNLSGDILLITRDHPNHNNIKAVSGQPFLINGLGEYDIKEVYIQGIPAFHDKNFGTPSLSPADRTIIYTIESEHMRICHMGDFGQKELFSEQLE
;
A
#
# COMPACT_ATOMS: atom_id res chain seq x y z
N MET A 1 -13.40 -10.96 -3.77
CA MET A 1 -12.46 -9.83 -3.71
C MET A 1 -12.82 -8.81 -4.78
N GLN A 2 -12.86 -7.53 -4.41
CA GLN A 2 -13.11 -6.39 -5.31
C GLN A 2 -11.95 -5.41 -5.21
N ILE A 3 -11.44 -4.95 -6.35
CA ILE A 3 -10.35 -3.97 -6.43
C ILE A 3 -10.90 -2.73 -7.13
N ILE A 4 -10.87 -1.59 -6.45
CA ILE A 4 -11.43 -0.33 -6.92
C ILE A 4 -10.29 0.67 -7.03
N TRP A 5 -10.02 1.15 -8.24
CA TRP A 5 -9.08 2.24 -8.45
C TRP A 5 -9.72 3.57 -8.04
N LYS A 6 -9.02 4.34 -7.21
CA LYS A 6 -9.48 5.60 -6.64
C LYS A 6 -8.73 6.82 -7.22
N GLY A 7 -7.78 6.60 -8.13
CA GLY A 7 -6.91 7.62 -8.73
C GLY A 7 -5.46 7.46 -8.30
N GLN A 8 -4.50 7.88 -9.12
CA GLN A 8 -3.06 7.69 -8.86
C GLN A 8 -2.72 6.24 -8.46
N SER A 9 -1.89 6.06 -7.44
CA SER A 9 -1.57 4.80 -6.76
C SER A 9 -2.62 4.35 -5.74
N CYS A 10 -3.73 5.10 -5.58
CA CYS A 10 -4.75 4.82 -4.59
C CYS A 10 -5.71 3.72 -5.04
N PHE A 11 -5.80 2.66 -4.22
CA PHE A 11 -6.71 1.54 -4.42
C PHE A 11 -7.50 1.27 -3.15
N GLN A 12 -8.75 0.85 -3.34
CA GLN A 12 -9.55 0.23 -2.29
C GLN A 12 -9.74 -1.25 -2.63
N ILE A 13 -9.30 -2.14 -1.74
CA ILE A 13 -9.51 -3.58 -1.87
C ILE A 13 -10.54 -4.00 -0.83
N ILE A 14 -11.64 -4.59 -1.29
CA ILE A 14 -12.68 -5.15 -0.41
C ILE A 14 -12.61 -6.65 -0.51
N THR A 15 -12.40 -7.31 0.62
CA THR A 15 -12.29 -8.75 0.71
C THR A 15 -13.27 -9.33 1.72
N SER A 16 -13.80 -10.52 1.45
CA SER A 16 -14.78 -11.22 2.27
C SER A 16 -14.10 -12.21 3.22
N ARG A 17 -14.46 -12.19 4.50
CA ARG A 17 -14.06 -13.16 5.53
C ARG A 17 -15.11 -14.26 5.76
N GLY A 18 -15.97 -14.51 4.77
CA GLY A 18 -17.14 -15.38 4.89
C GLY A 18 -18.37 -14.78 4.22
N LYS A 19 -19.56 -15.29 4.55
CA LYS A 19 -20.81 -14.90 3.87
C LYS A 19 -21.27 -13.46 4.18
N ASP A 20 -21.00 -12.96 5.40
CA ASP A 20 -21.57 -11.70 5.88
C ASP A 20 -20.53 -10.74 6.50
N SER A 21 -19.24 -10.95 6.24
CA SER A 21 -18.17 -10.09 6.77
C SER A 21 -17.21 -9.68 5.67
N GLN A 22 -16.91 -8.38 5.62
CA GLN A 22 -15.96 -7.79 4.68
C GLN A 22 -14.90 -6.98 5.43
N VAL A 23 -13.72 -6.88 4.83
CA VAL A 23 -12.62 -6.02 5.23
C VAL A 23 -12.29 -5.13 4.05
N SER A 24 -12.19 -3.82 4.30
CA SER A 24 -11.74 -2.86 3.31
C SER A 24 -10.33 -2.38 3.63
N LEU A 25 -9.43 -2.53 2.66
CA LEU A 25 -8.10 -1.97 2.67
C LEU A 25 -8.08 -0.73 1.78
N ILE A 26 -7.42 0.32 2.22
CA ILE A 26 -7.07 1.49 1.41
C ILE A 26 -5.56 1.50 1.24
N ILE A 27 -5.08 1.75 0.03
CA ILE A 27 -3.66 1.84 -0.29
C ILE A 27 -3.40 3.24 -0.84
N ASP A 28 -2.33 3.89 -0.40
CA ASP A 28 -1.79 5.16 -0.93
C ASP A 28 -2.81 6.30 -1.19
N PRO A 29 -3.54 6.80 -0.19
CA PRO A 29 -4.38 7.98 -0.35
C PRO A 29 -3.54 9.20 -0.77
N PHE A 30 -4.01 9.94 -1.77
CA PHE A 30 -3.35 11.14 -2.31
C PHE A 30 -4.04 12.44 -1.85
N ASN A 31 -3.34 13.57 -2.00
CA ASN A 31 -3.88 14.91 -1.76
C ASN A 31 -4.28 15.62 -3.07
N GLU A 32 -4.93 16.78 -2.96
CA GLU A 32 -5.41 17.54 -4.12
C GLU A 32 -4.26 18.14 -4.97
N GLU A 33 -3.02 18.16 -4.49
CA GLU A 33 -1.87 18.72 -5.21
C GLU A 33 -1.55 17.94 -6.49
N CYS A 34 -1.98 16.69 -6.59
CA CYS A 34 -1.88 15.89 -7.82
C CYS A 34 -2.89 16.28 -8.91
N GLY A 35 -3.77 17.27 -8.66
CA GLY A 35 -4.75 17.79 -9.62
C GLY A 35 -6.01 16.94 -9.76
N LEU A 36 -6.17 15.88 -8.95
CA LEU A 36 -7.37 15.05 -8.90
C LEU A 36 -8.22 15.39 -7.68
N LYS A 37 -9.54 15.25 -7.81
CA LYS A 37 -10.45 15.32 -6.66
C LYS A 37 -10.17 14.17 -5.72
N VAL A 38 -9.93 14.47 -4.45
CA VAL A 38 -9.74 13.44 -3.41
C VAL A 38 -11.06 12.68 -3.20
N PRO A 39 -11.05 11.33 -3.32
CA PRO A 39 -12.24 10.53 -3.13
C PRO A 39 -12.62 10.44 -1.64
N ASN A 40 -13.90 10.13 -1.37
CA ASN A 40 -14.31 9.74 -0.01
C ASN A 40 -13.76 8.35 0.29
N LEU A 41 -12.85 8.26 1.27
CA LEU A 41 -12.19 7.02 1.66
C LEU A 41 -12.58 6.62 3.08
N SER A 42 -12.83 5.34 3.28
CA SER A 42 -13.00 4.70 4.58
C SER A 42 -12.59 3.23 4.46
N GLY A 43 -11.97 2.69 5.49
CA GLY A 43 -11.52 1.31 5.50
C GLY A 43 -11.09 0.84 6.88
N ASP A 44 -10.84 -0.45 6.97
CA ASP A 44 -10.36 -1.14 8.17
C ASP A 44 -8.84 -1.12 8.28
N ILE A 45 -8.14 -1.14 7.14
CA ILE A 45 -6.67 -1.18 7.04
C ILE A 45 -6.23 -0.10 6.06
N LEU A 46 -5.17 0.62 6.40
CA LEU A 46 -4.57 1.64 5.55
C LEU A 46 -3.10 1.29 5.30
N LEU A 47 -2.74 1.07 4.04
CA LEU A 47 -1.39 0.77 3.59
C LEU A 47 -0.76 2.02 2.96
N ILE A 48 0.42 2.41 3.44
CA ILE A 48 1.21 3.50 2.87
C ILE A 48 2.53 2.91 2.37
N THR A 49 2.77 3.03 1.07
CA THR A 49 3.99 2.50 0.43
C THR A 49 5.17 3.43 0.57
N ARG A 50 4.92 4.74 0.69
CA ARG A 50 5.96 5.77 0.71
C ARG A 50 5.51 7.02 1.46
N ASP A 51 6.47 7.66 2.15
CA ASP A 51 6.25 8.94 2.80
C ASP A 51 6.37 10.10 1.78
N HIS A 52 5.38 10.20 0.90
CA HIS A 52 5.27 11.24 -0.11
C HIS A 52 3.83 11.78 -0.15
N PRO A 53 3.59 13.10 -0.33
CA PRO A 53 2.24 13.69 -0.28
C PRO A 53 1.20 13.03 -1.22
N ASN A 54 1.67 12.50 -2.35
CA ASN A 54 0.81 11.78 -3.31
C ASN A 54 0.49 10.33 -2.91
N HIS A 55 1.05 9.82 -1.80
CA HIS A 55 0.89 8.45 -1.32
C HIS A 55 0.47 8.37 0.16
N ASN A 56 0.59 9.44 0.95
CA ASN A 56 0.48 9.38 2.41
C ASN A 56 -0.61 10.30 3.01
N ASN A 57 -1.64 10.68 2.26
CA ASN A 57 -2.71 11.55 2.75
C ASN A 57 -3.68 10.81 3.69
N ILE A 58 -3.18 10.35 4.85
CA ILE A 58 -3.90 9.58 5.86
C ILE A 58 -5.17 10.32 6.33
N LYS A 59 -5.12 11.65 6.38
CA LYS A 59 -6.25 12.49 6.81
C LYS A 59 -7.48 12.41 5.88
N ALA A 60 -7.30 11.98 4.63
CA ALA A 60 -8.41 11.76 3.70
C ALA A 60 -9.21 10.48 4.01
N VAL A 61 -8.67 9.58 4.83
CA VAL A 61 -9.32 8.32 5.20
C VAL A 61 -10.10 8.50 6.49
N SER A 62 -11.43 8.39 6.39
CA SER A 62 -12.33 8.49 7.53
C SER A 62 -12.33 7.20 8.38
N GLY A 63 -12.59 7.36 9.68
CA GLY A 63 -12.62 6.26 10.65
C GLY A 63 -11.31 6.13 11.42
N GLN A 64 -11.01 4.91 11.87
CA GLN A 64 -9.76 4.55 12.54
C GLN A 64 -9.19 3.26 11.92
N PRO A 65 -8.69 3.31 10.69
CA PRO A 65 -8.05 2.16 10.07
C PRO A 65 -6.79 1.77 10.84
N PHE A 66 -6.45 0.48 10.82
CA PHE A 66 -5.13 0.03 11.23
C PHE A 66 -4.10 0.49 10.19
N LEU A 67 -3.22 1.40 10.58
CA LEU A 67 -2.19 1.96 9.71
C LEU A 67 -0.99 1.03 9.60
N ILE A 68 -0.60 0.72 8.36
CA ILE A 68 0.62 0.00 8.02
C ILE A 68 1.44 0.89 7.07
N ASN A 69 2.61 1.32 7.54
CA ASN A 69 3.55 2.15 6.81
C ASN A 69 5.00 1.65 6.98
N GLY A 70 5.14 0.34 7.18
CA GLY A 70 6.40 -0.30 7.56
C GLY A 70 6.57 -1.67 6.93
N LEU A 71 7.80 -2.18 7.06
CA LEU A 71 8.19 -3.52 6.60
C LEU A 71 7.72 -4.59 7.59
N GLY A 72 7.64 -5.83 7.12
CA GLY A 72 7.36 -7.00 7.94
C GLY A 72 5.99 -7.61 7.64
N GLU A 73 5.57 -8.51 8.52
CA GLU A 73 4.36 -9.31 8.34
C GLU A 73 3.25 -8.82 9.28
N TYR A 74 2.03 -8.79 8.76
CA TYR A 74 0.84 -8.37 9.48
C TYR A 74 -0.29 -9.35 9.17
N ASP A 75 -0.99 -9.82 10.21
CA ASP A 75 -2.23 -10.58 10.05
C ASP A 75 -3.34 -9.82 10.79
N ILE A 76 -4.17 -9.14 10.01
CA ILE A 76 -5.21 -8.25 10.54
C ILE A 76 -6.51 -8.64 9.89
N LYS A 77 -7.48 -9.06 10.72
CA LYS A 77 -8.80 -9.47 10.24
C LYS A 77 -8.70 -10.56 9.15
N GLU A 78 -7.84 -11.56 9.32
CA GLU A 78 -7.63 -12.66 8.35
C GLU A 78 -7.19 -12.17 6.96
N VAL A 79 -6.61 -10.97 6.89
CA VAL A 79 -5.89 -10.48 5.73
C VAL A 79 -4.42 -10.48 6.11
N TYR A 80 -3.67 -11.37 5.46
CA TYR A 80 -2.23 -11.45 5.65
C TYR A 80 -1.55 -10.45 4.70
N ILE A 81 -0.65 -9.65 5.22
CA ILE A 81 0.01 -8.55 4.51
C ILE A 81 1.49 -8.61 4.80
N GLN A 82 2.33 -8.52 3.76
CA GLN A 82 3.78 -8.46 3.91
C GLN A 82 4.30 -7.18 3.27
N GLY A 83 4.98 -6.36 4.06
CA GLY A 83 5.73 -5.19 3.60
C GLY A 83 7.16 -5.55 3.26
N ILE A 84 7.51 -5.47 1.98
CA ILE A 84 8.81 -5.85 1.42
C ILE A 84 9.57 -4.58 1.02
N PRO A 85 10.85 -4.42 1.42
CA PRO A 85 11.62 -3.22 1.11
C PRO A 85 11.89 -3.10 -0.40
N ALA A 86 11.71 -1.90 -0.94
CA ALA A 86 12.02 -1.57 -2.32
C ALA A 86 12.48 -0.12 -2.47
N PHE A 87 12.87 0.24 -3.70
CA PHE A 87 13.42 1.56 -4.01
C PHE A 87 12.69 2.19 -5.19
N HIS A 88 12.47 3.50 -5.08
CA HIS A 88 11.93 4.31 -6.16
C HIS A 88 13.01 4.86 -7.08
N ASP A 89 14.17 5.24 -6.52
CA ASP A 89 15.28 5.78 -7.31
C ASP A 89 16.39 4.74 -7.50
N LYS A 90 17.20 4.93 -8.54
CA LYS A 90 18.32 4.09 -8.96
C LYS A 90 19.54 4.19 -8.03
N ASN A 91 19.48 5.06 -7.02
CA ASN A 91 20.56 5.28 -6.06
C ASN A 91 20.63 4.20 -4.96
N PHE A 92 19.99 3.05 -5.16
CA PHE A 92 20.05 1.92 -4.23
C PHE A 92 21.49 1.45 -3.98
N GLY A 93 21.84 1.18 -2.72
CA GLY A 93 23.20 0.76 -2.32
C GLY A 93 24.24 1.89 -2.24
N THR A 94 23.85 3.15 -2.43
CA THR A 94 24.75 4.30 -2.28
C THR A 94 24.69 4.90 -0.87
N PRO A 95 25.75 5.58 -0.39
CA PRO A 95 25.71 6.32 0.89
C PRO A 95 24.71 7.49 0.91
N SER A 96 24.26 7.93 -0.27
CA SER A 96 23.33 9.05 -0.47
C SER A 96 21.85 8.67 -0.36
N LEU A 97 21.54 7.41 -0.06
CA LEU A 97 20.16 6.89 -0.03
C LEU A 97 19.37 7.54 1.11
N SER A 98 18.38 8.34 0.74
CA SER A 98 17.50 9.05 1.66
C SER A 98 16.22 8.25 1.92
N PRO A 99 15.45 8.57 2.98
CA PRO A 99 14.12 8.01 3.17
C PRO A 99 13.19 8.24 1.99
N ALA A 100 13.36 9.36 1.27
CA ALA A 100 12.58 9.66 0.09
C ALA A 100 12.79 8.59 -0.98
N ASP A 101 13.97 8.00 -1.13
CA ASP A 101 14.29 7.04 -2.20
C ASP A 101 13.66 5.64 -1.99
N ARG A 102 12.99 5.42 -0.87
CA ARG A 102 12.41 4.12 -0.48
C ARG A 102 10.94 4.03 -0.87
N THR A 103 10.50 2.82 -1.16
CA THR A 103 9.08 2.45 -1.26
C THR A 103 8.91 1.06 -0.65
N ILE A 104 7.68 0.71 -0.28
CA ILE A 104 7.33 -0.60 0.25
C ILE A 104 6.45 -1.29 -0.79
N ILE A 105 6.82 -2.51 -1.17
CA ILE A 105 5.93 -3.42 -1.88
C ILE A 105 5.04 -4.08 -0.83
N TYR A 106 3.73 -4.11 -1.03
CA TYR A 106 2.83 -4.89 -0.19
C TYR A 106 2.28 -6.09 -0.95
N THR A 107 2.49 -7.29 -0.42
CA THR A 107 1.66 -8.44 -0.78
C THR A 107 0.47 -8.52 0.16
N ILE A 108 -0.70 -8.88 -0.36
CA ILE A 108 -1.98 -8.93 0.37
C ILE A 108 -2.63 -10.25 0.02
N GLU A 109 -2.88 -11.06 1.03
CA GLU A 109 -3.46 -12.38 0.92
C GLU A 109 -4.79 -12.46 1.64
N SER A 110 -5.83 -12.78 0.86
CA SER A 110 -7.16 -13.09 1.38
C SER A 110 -7.96 -13.82 0.30
N GLU A 111 -9.02 -14.52 0.69
CA GLU A 111 -9.86 -15.30 -0.24
C GLU A 111 -9.07 -16.25 -1.17
N HIS A 112 -7.98 -16.85 -0.66
CA HIS A 112 -7.08 -17.70 -1.45
C HIS A 112 -6.46 -17.00 -2.69
N MET A 113 -6.42 -15.67 -2.68
CA MET A 113 -5.75 -14.85 -3.67
C MET A 113 -4.60 -14.08 -3.02
N ARG A 114 -3.51 -13.92 -3.75
CA ARG A 114 -2.38 -13.04 -3.39
C ARG A 114 -2.31 -11.89 -4.40
N ILE A 115 -2.45 -10.67 -3.91
CA ILE A 115 -2.24 -9.42 -4.68
C ILE A 115 -0.88 -8.86 -4.30
N CYS A 116 -0.18 -8.26 -5.26
CA CYS A 116 1.03 -7.48 -5.01
C CYS A 116 0.80 -6.04 -5.50
N HIS A 117 0.91 -5.07 -4.58
CA HIS A 117 0.99 -3.64 -4.90
C HIS A 117 2.45 -3.22 -4.81
N MET A 118 3.00 -2.78 -5.93
CA MET A 118 4.45 -2.50 -6.03
C MET A 118 4.86 -1.14 -5.44
N GLY A 119 3.92 -0.32 -4.99
CA GLY A 119 4.19 1.06 -4.61
C GLY A 119 4.77 1.85 -5.77
N ASP A 120 5.71 2.73 -5.46
CA ASP A 120 6.41 3.57 -6.42
C ASP A 120 7.75 2.95 -6.85
N PHE A 121 7.71 1.66 -7.23
CA PHE A 121 8.88 0.86 -7.58
C PHE A 121 9.62 1.43 -8.79
N GLY A 122 10.93 1.67 -8.65
CA GLY A 122 11.78 2.20 -9.73
C GLY A 122 13.10 1.46 -9.93
N GLN A 123 13.26 0.29 -9.31
CA GLN A 123 14.37 -0.61 -9.64
C GLN A 123 14.17 -1.20 -11.04
N LYS A 124 15.26 -1.59 -11.70
CA LYS A 124 15.20 -2.22 -13.03
C LYS A 124 14.65 -3.65 -12.94
N GLU A 125 15.03 -4.36 -11.89
CA GLU A 125 14.76 -5.78 -11.65
C GLU A 125 14.51 -5.96 -10.13
N LEU A 126 13.77 -7.00 -9.76
CA LEU A 126 13.60 -7.38 -8.36
C LEU A 126 14.90 -7.99 -7.84
N PHE A 127 15.25 -7.67 -6.59
CA PHE A 127 16.32 -8.37 -5.87
C PHE A 127 15.82 -9.73 -5.37
N SER A 128 16.74 -10.63 -5.07
CA SER A 128 16.40 -11.99 -4.61
C SER A 128 15.53 -11.97 -3.36
N GLU A 129 15.80 -11.04 -2.44
CA GLU A 129 15.05 -10.85 -1.20
C GLU A 129 13.61 -10.33 -1.43
N GLN A 130 13.31 -9.82 -2.62
CA GLN A 130 11.98 -9.34 -3.01
C GLN A 130 11.17 -10.42 -3.77
N LEU A 131 11.78 -11.58 -4.05
CA LEU A 131 11.15 -12.72 -4.73
C LEU A 131 10.73 -13.83 -3.77
N GLU A 132 11.27 -13.83 -2.56
CA GLU A 132 10.93 -14.75 -1.47
C GLU A 132 9.59 -14.37 -0.82
#